data_AF-A0A2V5W1W0-F1
#
_entry.id   AF-A0A2V5W1W0-F1
#
_cell.length_a   1.000
_cell.length_b   1.000
_cell.length_c   1.000
_cell.angle_alpha   90.00
_cell.angle_beta   90.00
_cell.angle_gamma   90.00
#
_symmetry.space_group_name_H-M   'P 1'
#
loop_
_entity.id
_entity.type
_entity.pdbx_description
1 polymer ?
#
loop_
_entity_poly.entity_id
_entity_poly.type
_entity_poly.pdbx_seq_one_letter_code
_entity_poly.pdbx_strand_id
1 'polypeptide(L)'
;MAATLTANEEAQLLQTIEMFEVITQSQPLDYQSLEILKEAYFKLGRQKEVVDTSKRIAQAYVQLGQLSSAILEYESILQRYPDDPDVQAALAEIESKASSFVVPGEVE
;
A
#
# COMPACT_ATOMS: atom_id res chain seq x y z
N MET A 1 5.04 7.11 27.35
CA MET A 1 4.46 8.45 27.10
C MET A 1 3.81 8.40 25.74
N ALA A 2 2.47 8.40 25.67
CA ALA A 2 1.77 8.45 24.39
C ALA A 2 1.97 9.85 23.79
N ALA A 3 2.57 9.93 22.62
CA ALA A 3 2.67 11.18 21.88
C ALA A 3 1.25 11.61 21.49
N THR A 4 0.65 12.46 22.30
CA THR A 4 -0.57 13.18 21.91
C THR A 4 -0.17 14.11 20.78
N LEU A 5 -0.56 13.81 19.54
CA LEU A 5 -0.42 14.76 18.45
C LEU A 5 -1.00 16.09 18.89
N THR A 6 -0.26 17.17 18.69
CA THR A 6 -0.79 18.50 18.93
C THR A 6 -1.86 18.81 17.89
N ALA A 7 -2.86 19.62 18.24
CA ALA A 7 -3.93 20.02 17.31
C ALA A 7 -3.38 20.63 16.00
N ASN A 8 -2.19 21.24 16.06
CA ASN A 8 -1.51 21.79 14.89
C ASN A 8 -0.94 20.70 13.98
N GLU A 9 -0.36 19.64 14.53
CA GLU A 9 0.14 18.50 13.74
C GLU A 9 -1.01 17.73 13.10
N GLU A 10 -2.12 17.53 13.81
CA GLU A 10 -3.32 16.91 13.26
C GLU A 10 -3.86 17.72 12.06
N ALA A 11 -3.97 19.04 12.19
CA ALA A 11 -4.40 19.91 11.10
C ALA A 11 -3.46 19.85 9.88
N GLN A 12 -2.14 19.80 10.11
CA GLN A 12 -1.16 19.64 9.04
C GLN A 12 -1.33 18.30 8.30
N LEU A 13 -1.55 17.20 9.04
CA LEU A 13 -1.76 15.88 8.43
C LEU A 13 -3.05 15.84 7.63
N LEU A 14 -4.13 16.45 8.11
CA LEU A 14 -5.39 16.56 7.36
C LEU A 14 -5.20 17.34 6.05
N GLN A 15 -4.45 18.45 6.09
CA GLN A 15 -4.13 19.21 4.88
C GLN A 15 -3.24 18.40 3.91
N THR A 16 -2.27 17.64 4.43
CA THR A 16 -1.46 16.71 3.63
C THR A 16 -2.37 15.68 2.96
N ILE A 17 -3.32 15.11 3.70
CA ILE A 17 -4.26 14.13 3.16
C ILE A 17 -5.06 14.73 2.00
N GLU A 18 -5.71 15.88 2.18
CA GLU A 18 -6.48 16.52 1.11
C GLU A 18 -5.64 16.77 -0.15
N MET A 19 -4.42 17.30 0.02
CA MET A 19 -3.55 17.60 -1.12
C MET A 19 -3.15 16.33 -1.88
N PHE A 20 -2.71 15.30 -1.17
CA PHE A 20 -2.23 14.07 -1.81
C PHE A 20 -3.37 13.16 -2.28
N GLU A 21 -4.57 13.22 -1.69
CA GLU A 21 -5.73 12.51 -2.20
C GLU A 21 -6.07 12.98 -3.62
N VAL A 22 -6.08 14.29 -3.87
CA VAL A 22 -6.32 14.84 -5.21
C VAL A 22 -5.23 14.42 -6.20
N ILE A 23 -3.97 14.39 -5.75
CA ILE A 23 -2.85 13.92 -6.58
C ILE A 23 -3.04 12.44 -6.95
N THR A 24 -3.33 11.58 -5.97
CA THR A 24 -3.50 10.14 -6.22
C THR A 24 -4.78 9.79 -6.97
N GLN A 25 -5.79 10.67 -6.96
CA GLN A 25 -6.95 10.55 -7.85
C GLN A 25 -6.57 10.82 -9.30
N SER A 26 -5.67 11.77 -9.54
CA SER A 26 -5.18 12.10 -10.89
C SER A 26 -4.10 11.13 -11.37
N GLN A 27 -3.28 10.63 -10.44
CA GLN A 27 -2.14 9.75 -10.69
C GLN A 27 -2.20 8.55 -9.74
N PRO A 28 -3.05 7.54 -10.04
CA PRO A 28 -3.27 6.40 -9.15
C PRO A 28 -2.04 5.47 -9.02
N LEU A 29 -1.06 5.61 -9.91
CA LEU A 29 0.19 4.84 -9.89
C LEU A 29 1.33 5.57 -9.14
N ASP A 30 1.09 6.78 -8.64
CA ASP A 30 2.07 7.53 -7.86
C ASP A 30 2.15 6.96 -6.43
N TYR A 31 2.93 5.89 -6.29
CA TYR A 31 3.12 5.21 -5.01
C TYR A 31 3.77 6.10 -3.95
N GLN A 32 4.60 7.07 -4.35
CA GLN A 32 5.24 8.01 -3.43
C GLN A 32 4.21 8.89 -2.73
N SER A 33 3.23 9.39 -3.49
CA SER A 33 2.09 10.14 -2.96
C SER A 33 1.22 9.27 -2.04
N LEU A 34 1.00 8.01 -2.42
CA LEU A 34 0.27 7.05 -1.59
C LEU A 34 1.02 6.72 -0.29
N GLU A 35 2.35 6.63 -0.30
CA GLU A 35 3.16 6.41 0.91
C GLU A 35 3.02 7.58 1.90
N ILE A 36 3.00 8.81 1.39
CA ILE A 36 2.77 10.02 2.21
C ILE A 36 1.36 9.98 2.83
N LEU A 37 0.34 9.60 2.06
CA LEU A 37 -1.02 9.40 2.59
C LEU A 37 -1.05 8.32 3.66
N LYS A 38 -0.41 7.17 3.43
CA LYS A 38 -0.33 6.05 4.37
C LYS A 38 0.26 6.50 5.70
N GLU A 39 1.38 7.24 5.66
CA GLU A 39 2.01 7.77 6.88
C GLU A 39 1.09 8.77 7.59
N ALA A 40 0.42 9.65 6.86
CA ALA A 40 -0.50 10.61 7.45
C ALA A 40 -1.68 9.93 8.15
N TYR A 41 -2.32 8.95 7.50
CA TYR A 41 -3.37 8.14 8.12
C TYR A 41 -2.89 7.36 9.34
N PHE A 42 -1.65 6.85 9.31
CA PHE A 42 -1.07 6.14 10.43
C PHE A 42 -0.89 7.04 11.65
N LYS A 43 -0.36 8.26 11.44
CA LYS A 43 -0.21 9.26 12.51
C LYS A 43 -1.55 9.71 13.09
N LEU A 44 -2.58 9.79 12.25
CA LEU A 44 -3.95 10.08 12.70
C LEU A 44 -4.67 8.88 13.36
N GLY A 45 -4.03 7.72 13.44
CA GLY A 45 -4.63 6.50 13.99
C GLY A 45 -5.74 5.89 13.12
N ARG A 46 -5.87 6.33 11.86
CA ARG A 46 -6.88 5.85 10.91
C ARG A 46 -6.46 4.54 10.25
N GLN A 47 -6.38 3.48 11.06
CA GLN A 47 -5.87 2.17 10.65
C GLN A 47 -6.55 1.60 9.40
N LYS A 48 -7.86 1.83 9.23
CA LYS A 48 -8.59 1.39 8.04
C LYS A 48 -8.06 2.04 6.76
N GLU A 49 -7.81 3.35 6.79
CA GLU A 49 -7.29 4.09 5.63
C GLU A 49 -5.83 3.75 5.35
N VAL A 50 -5.03 3.48 6.39
CA VAL A 50 -3.67 2.96 6.24
C VAL A 50 -3.68 1.68 5.41
N VAL A 51 -4.56 0.75 5.73
CA VAL A 51 -4.67 -0.54 5.03
C VAL A 51 -5.12 -0.34 3.59
N ASP A 52 -6.18 0.44 3.37
CA ASP A 52 -6.69 0.73 2.03
C ASP A 52 -5.60 1.36 1.14
N THR A 53 -4.90 2.36 1.69
CA THR A 53 -3.79 3.02 1.00
C THR A 53 -2.63 2.04 0.73
N SER A 54 -2.32 1.14 1.67
CA SER A 54 -1.31 0.10 1.49
C SER A 54 -1.68 -0.85 0.34
N LYS A 55 -2.95 -1.25 0.21
CA LYS A 55 -3.42 -2.04 -0.94
C LYS A 55 -3.21 -1.29 -2.25
N ARG A 56 -3.49 0.01 -2.29
CA ARG A 56 -3.27 0.86 -3.48
C ARG A 56 -1.79 0.97 -3.83
N ILE A 57 -0.90 1.12 -2.85
CA ILE A 57 0.56 1.11 -3.05
C ILE A 57 0.98 -0.21 -3.68
N ALA A 58 0.52 -1.33 -3.12
CA ALA A 58 0.83 -2.65 -3.64
C ALA A 58 0.34 -2.82 -5.09
N GLN A 59 -0.90 -2.39 -5.40
CA GLN A 59 -1.41 -2.39 -6.78
C GLN A 59 -0.55 -1.53 -7.72
N ALA A 60 -0.12 -0.34 -7.28
CA ALA A 60 0.76 0.50 -8.06
C ALA A 60 2.10 -0.21 -8.36
N TYR A 61 2.68 -0.89 -7.37
CA TYR A 61 3.87 -1.72 -7.58
C TYR A 61 3.64 -2.85 -8.57
N VAL A 62 2.49 -3.54 -8.53
CA VAL A 62 2.14 -4.57 -9.53
C VAL A 62 2.13 -3.99 -10.94
N GLN A 63 1.47 -2.84 -11.12
CA GLN A 63 1.37 -2.15 -12.41
C GLN A 63 2.73 -1.67 -12.92
N LEU A 64 3.63 -1.30 -12.02
CA LEU A 64 5.01 -0.94 -12.32
C LEU A 64 5.93 -2.16 -12.57
N GLY A 65 5.41 -3.39 -12.43
CA GLY A 65 6.18 -4.62 -12.55
C GLY A 65 7.06 -4.94 -11.34
N GLN A 66 6.94 -4.17 -10.26
CA GLN A 66 7.67 -4.35 -9.00
C GLN A 66 6.95 -5.37 -8.10
N LEU A 67 6.83 -6.60 -8.61
CA LEU A 67 6.05 -7.67 -7.95
C LEU A 67 6.57 -7.99 -6.54
N SER A 68 7.89 -7.97 -6.32
CA SER A 68 8.48 -8.22 -5.00
C SER A 68 8.04 -7.19 -3.96
N SER A 69 8.00 -5.91 -4.32
CA SER A 69 7.55 -4.83 -3.43
C SER A 69 6.06 -4.93 -3.15
N ALA A 70 5.27 -5.27 -4.17
CA ALA A 70 3.83 -5.49 -4.02
C ALA A 70 3.53 -6.63 -3.03
N ILE A 71 4.26 -7.75 -3.13
CA ILE A 71 4.11 -8.89 -2.22
C ILE A 71 4.38 -8.47 -0.77
N LEU A 72 5.51 -7.81 -0.51
CA LEU A 72 5.89 -7.38 0.84
C LEU A 72 4.84 -6.44 1.46
N GLU A 73 4.30 -5.51 0.67
CA GLU A 73 3.27 -4.59 1.15
C GLU A 73 1.98 -5.34 1.50
N TYR A 74 1.55 -6.29 0.67
CA TYR A 74 0.38 -7.12 0.95
C TYR A 74 0.57 -8.07 2.14
N GLU A 75 1.75 -8.68 2.28
CA GLU A 75 2.07 -9.51 3.44
C GLU A 75 2.01 -8.71 4.75
N SER A 76 2.51 -7.47 4.74
CA SER A 76 2.40 -6.54 5.87
C SER A 76 0.94 -6.30 6.28
N ILE A 77 0.03 -6.22 5.31
CA ILE A 77 -1.41 -6.12 5.58
C ILE A 77 -1.93 -7.42 6.20
N LEU A 78 -1.60 -8.59 5.65
CA LEU A 78 -2.04 -9.89 6.18
C LEU A 78 -1.52 -10.17 7.60
N GLN A 79 -0.36 -9.66 7.98
CA GLN A 79 0.11 -9.75 9.37
C GLN A 79 -0.85 -9.08 10.36
N ARG A 80 -1.59 -8.06 9.90
CA ARG A 80 -2.52 -7.28 10.71
C ARG A 80 -3.99 -7.70 10.48
N TYR A 81 -4.30 -8.12 9.25
CA TYR A 81 -5.61 -8.58 8.79
C TYR A 81 -5.46 -9.89 8.00
N PRO A 82 -5.20 -11.02 8.69
CA PRO A 82 -4.92 -12.29 8.02
C PRO A 82 -6.10 -12.85 7.22
N ASP A 83 -7.32 -12.40 7.56
CA ASP A 83 -8.58 -12.81 6.95
C ASP A 83 -9.04 -11.87 5.82
N ASP A 84 -8.15 -11.03 5.27
CA ASP A 84 -8.50 -10.12 4.18
C ASP A 84 -8.49 -10.86 2.83
N PRO A 85 -9.67 -11.22 2.26
CA PRO A 85 -9.72 -12.02 1.04
C PRO A 85 -9.22 -11.26 -0.18
N ASP A 86 -9.31 -9.93 -0.15
CA ASP A 86 -8.87 -9.05 -1.24
C ASP A 86 -7.35 -9.11 -1.39
N VAL A 87 -6.64 -9.08 -0.25
CA VAL A 87 -5.18 -9.17 -0.21
C VAL A 87 -4.70 -10.57 -0.60
N GLN A 88 -5.36 -11.61 -0.10
CA GLN A 88 -5.03 -13.00 -0.48
C GLN A 88 -5.19 -13.23 -1.99
N ALA A 89 -6.29 -12.73 -2.58
CA ALA A 89 -6.51 -12.81 -4.01
C ALA A 89 -5.46 -12.03 -4.81
N ALA A 90 -5.10 -10.83 -4.37
CA ALA A 90 -4.07 -10.02 -5.01
C ALA A 90 -2.70 -10.69 -4.95
N LEU A 91 -2.30 -11.26 -3.80
CA LEU A 91 -1.05 -12.01 -3.65
C LEU A 91 -1.01 -13.21 -4.60
N ALA A 92 -2.07 -14.02 -4.64
CA ALA A 92 -2.12 -15.17 -5.53
C ALA A 92 -1.99 -14.75 -7.01
N GLU A 93 -2.60 -13.63 -7.41
CA GLU A 93 -2.43 -13.09 -8.76
C GLU A 93 -0.98 -12.66 -9.03
N ILE A 94 -0.35 -11.98 -8.07
CA ILE A 94 1.04 -11.53 -8.19
C ILE A 94 1.99 -12.73 -8.26
N GLU A 95 1.82 -13.74 -7.41
CA GLU A 95 2.61 -14.96 -7.41
C GLU A 95 2.47 -15.72 -8.73
N SER A 96 1.27 -15.75 -9.31
CA SER A 96 1.06 -16.33 -10.63
C SER A 96 1.79 -15.55 -11.73
N LYS A 97 1.77 -14.21 -11.67
CA LYS A 97 2.51 -13.35 -12.60
C LYS A 97 4.02 -13.55 -12.42
N ALA A 98 4.52 -13.55 -11.19
CA ALA A 98 5.93 -13.78 -10.87
C ALA A 98 6.38 -15.16 -11.35
N SER A 99 5.62 -16.22 -11.05
CA SER A 99 5.86 -17.59 -11.53
C SER A 99 5.92 -17.69 -13.05
N SER A 100 5.06 -16.94 -13.76
CA SER A 100 5.11 -16.86 -15.23
C SER A 100 6.38 -16.19 -15.77
N PHE A 101 7.07 -15.37 -14.97
CA PHE A 101 8.38 -14.81 -15.33
C PHE A 101 9.54 -15.75 -14.93
N VAL A 102 9.39 -16.53 -13.87
CA VAL A 102 10.33 -17.60 -13.46
C VAL A 102 9.95 -18.94 -14.08
N VAL A 103 9.73 -18.99 -15.39
CA VAL A 103 9.92 -20.22 -16.17
C VAL A 103 11.38 -20.28 -16.64
N PRO A 104 12.34 -20.74 -15.81
CA PRO A 104 13.62 -21.17 -16.35
C PRO A 104 13.33 -22.43 -17.19
N GLY A 105 13.99 -22.49 -18.34
CA GLY A 105 14.02 -23.70 -19.13
C GLY A 105 14.28 -24.91 -18.23
N GLU A 106 13.43 -25.91 -18.40
CA GLU A 106 13.79 -27.28 -18.10
C GLU A 106 15.15 -27.53 -18.75
N VAL A 107 16.14 -27.67 -17.88
CA VAL A 107 17.45 -28.19 -18.20
C VAL A 107 17.28 -29.68 -18.54
N GLU A 108 17.32 -30.01 -19.83
CA GLU A 108 17.68 -31.35 -20.32
C GLU A 108 18.97 -31.27 -21.14
#